data_AF-A0A9D7BAR3-F1
#
_entry.id   AF-A0A9D7BAR3-F1
#
_cell.length_a   1.000
_cell.length_b   1.000
_cell.length_c   1.000
_cell.angle_alpha   90.00
_cell.angle_beta   90.00
_cell.angle_gamma   90.00
#
_symmetry.space_group_name_H-M   'P 1'
#
loop_
_entity.id
_entity.type
_entity.pdbx_description
1 polymer ?
#
loop_
_entity_poly.entity_id
_entity_poly.type
_entity_poly.pdbx_seq_one_letter_code
_entity_poly.pdbx_strand_id
1 'polypeptide(L)' 'MRISSTGALDASYHIQGGVGVDNDVFDIAIQGDGKAVVVGSFIYAGNVLDPIVVRLLTSGDVDGT' A
#
# COMPACT_ATOMS: atom_id res chain seq x y z
N MET A 1 2.24 -4.04 4.88
CA MET A 1 2.38 -5.49 5.10
C MET A 1 1.18 -6.19 4.49
N ARG A 2 1.35 -7.35 3.88
CA ARG A 2 0.28 -8.13 3.25
C ARG A 2 0.25 -9.55 3.82
N ILE A 3 -0.93 -10.13 3.90
CA ILE A 3 -1.09 -11.57 4.17
C ILE A 3 -1.27 -12.28 2.83
N SER A 4 -0.51 -13.35 2.62
CA SER A 4 -0.58 -14.18 1.42
C SER A 4 -1.83 -15.07 1.41
N SER A 5 -2.10 -15.72 0.27
CA SER A 5 -3.24 -16.65 0.13
C SER A 5 -3.17 -17.87 1.07
N THR A 6 -1.99 -18.18 1.61
CA THR A 6 -1.81 -19.25 2.59
C THR A 6 -2.07 -18.79 4.03
N GLY A 7 -2.38 -17.51 4.24
CA GLY A 7 -2.52 -16.90 5.56
C GLY A 7 -1.18 -16.52 6.20
N ALA A 8 -0.05 -16.82 5.55
CA ALA A 8 1.27 -16.40 6.03
C ALA A 8 1.53 -14.91 5.71
N LEU A 9 2.31 -14.24 6.56
CA LEU A 9 2.80 -12.90 6.28
C LEU A 9 3.68 -12.90 5.03
N ASP A 10 3.37 -12.03 4.09
CA ASP A 10 4.21 -11.73 2.94
C ASP A 10 5.20 -10.62 3.31
N ALA A 11 6.39 -11.03 3.74
CA ALA A 11 7.46 -10.13 4.14
C ALA A 11 8.13 -9.41 2.95
N SER A 12 7.77 -9.73 1.71
CA SER A 12 8.25 -9.01 0.52
C SER A 12 7.36 -7.82 0.15
N TYR A 13 6.17 -7.71 0.76
CA TYR A 13 5.20 -6.66 0.48
C TYR A 13 5.25 -5.56 1.55
N HIS A 14 6.09 -4.56 1.31
CA HIS A 14 6.23 -3.39 2.17
C HIS A 14 6.83 -2.21 1.42
N ILE A 15 6.52 -1.01 1.89
CA ILE A 15 7.10 0.22 1.37
C ILE A 15 8.56 0.31 1.85
N GLN A 16 9.50 0.46 0.90
CA GLN A 16 10.92 0.56 1.18
C GLN A 16 11.33 2.00 1.50
N GLY A 17 12.07 2.18 2.60
CA GLY A 17 12.75 3.44 2.91
C GLY A 17 11.84 4.67 3.11
N GLY A 18 10.56 4.46 3.42
CA GLY A 18 9.58 5.52 3.66
C GLY A 18 8.63 5.17 4.80
N VAL A 19 7.72 6.10 5.12
CA VAL A 19 6.64 5.82 6.07
C VAL A 19 5.64 4.89 5.38
N GLY A 20 5.05 3.96 6.12
CA GLY A 20 3.91 3.20 5.60
C GLY A 20 2.72 4.10 5.25
N VAL A 21 1.58 3.50 4.95
CA VAL A 21 0.32 4.23 5.10
C VAL A 21 0.12 4.48 6.59
N ASP A 22 0.15 5.75 7.01
CA ASP A 22 0.43 6.14 8.41
C ASP A 22 -0.81 6.40 9.27
N ASN A 23 -2.00 6.35 8.67
CA ASN A 23 -3.28 6.55 9.35
C ASN A 23 -4.34 5.59 8.80
N ASP A 24 -5.60 5.82 9.17
CA ASP A 24 -6.73 4.99 8.81
C ASP A 24 -6.82 4.73 7.30
N VAL A 25 -6.87 3.43 6.98
CA VAL A 25 -7.24 2.91 5.67
C VAL A 25 -8.70 2.52 5.74
N PHE A 26 -9.51 3.07 4.85
CA PHE A 26 -10.95 2.79 4.78
C PHE A 26 -11.26 1.62 3.86
N ASP A 27 -10.52 1.46 2.77
CA ASP A 27 -10.72 0.34 1.84
C ASP A 27 -9.45 0.03 1.02
N ILE A 28 -9.39 -1.20 0.51
CA ILE A 28 -8.32 -1.70 -0.34
C ILE A 28 -8.91 -2.54 -1.48
N ALA A 29 -8.53 -2.24 -2.71
CA ALA A 29 -8.88 -3.04 -3.88
C ALA A 29 -7.62 -3.58 -4.56
N ILE A 30 -7.55 -4.90 -4.74
CA ILE A 30 -6.50 -5.54 -5.55
C ILE A 30 -6.92 -5.49 -7.02
N GLN A 31 -6.06 -4.94 -7.86
CA GLN A 31 -6.26 -4.82 -9.30
C GLN A 31 -5.87 -6.10 -10.03
N GLY A 32 -6.32 -6.27 -11.27
CA GLY A 32 -6.05 -7.48 -12.07
C GLY A 32 -4.57 -7.71 -12.40
N ASP A 33 -3.73 -6.68 -12.25
CA ASP A 33 -2.27 -6.75 -12.40
C ASP A 33 -1.52 -7.05 -11.08
N GLY A 34 -2.26 -7.28 -9.98
CA GLY A 34 -1.71 -7.57 -8.66
C GLY A 34 -1.28 -6.35 -7.85
N LYS A 35 -1.42 -5.13 -8.39
CA LYS A 35 -1.28 -3.88 -7.63
C LYS A 35 -2.46 -3.69 -6.69
N ALA A 36 -2.33 -2.76 -5.75
CA ALA A 36 -3.40 -2.43 -4.81
C ALA A 36 -3.74 -0.94 -4.86
N VAL A 37 -5.02 -0.58 -4.87
CA VAL A 37 -5.48 0.78 -4.58
C VAL A 37 -5.88 0.83 -3.12
N VAL A 38 -5.39 1.82 -2.39
CA VAL A 38 -5.63 2.04 -0.97
C VAL A 38 -6.23 3.43 -0.79
N VAL A 39 -7.33 3.53 -0.04
CA VAL A 39 -8.03 4.80 0.23
C VAL A 39 -8.20 4.99 1.73
N GLY A 40 -8.13 6.24 2.21
CA GLY A 40 -8.14 6.50 3.64
C GLY A 40 -7.97 7.97 4.01
N SER A 41 -7.60 8.22 5.26
CA SER A 41 -7.29 9.54 5.82
C SER A 41 -5.83 9.66 6.29
N PHE A 42 -4.93 9.01 5.57
CA PHE A 42 -3.49 9.04 5.81
C PHE A 42 -2.83 10.31 5.29
N ILE A 43 -1.74 10.69 5.94
CA ILE A 43 -0.94 11.89 5.62
C ILE A 43 0.29 11.46 4.82
N TYR A 44 0.77 10.24 5.05
CA TYR A 44 1.90 9.68 4.34
C TYR A 44 1.54 8.34 3.68
N ALA A 45 2.08 8.16 2.47
CA ALA A 45 2.27 6.86 1.87
C ALA A 45 3.67 6.86 1.23
N GLY A 46 4.61 6.16 1.83
CA GLY A 46 6.03 6.22 1.46
C GLY A 46 6.60 7.61 1.66
N ASN A 47 6.95 8.26 0.55
CA ASN A 47 7.46 9.63 0.50
C ASN A 47 6.42 10.63 -0.04
N VAL A 48 5.18 10.20 -0.24
CA VAL A 48 4.07 11.04 -0.72
C VAL A 48 3.35 11.65 0.48
N LEU A 49 3.14 12.97 0.43
CA LEU A 49 2.47 13.79 1.45
C LEU A 49 1.02 14.11 1.05
N ASP A 50 0.13 14.09 2.04
CA ASP A 50 -1.33 14.27 1.94
C ASP A 50 -2.05 13.42 0.88
N PRO A 51 -1.72 12.13 0.67
CA PRO A 51 -2.50 11.30 -0.24
C PRO A 51 -3.76 10.77 0.45
N ILE A 52 -4.92 10.97 -0.16
CA ILE A 52 -6.18 10.31 0.26
C ILE A 52 -6.46 9.01 -0.51
N VAL A 53 -5.75 8.82 -1.63
CA VAL A 53 -5.76 7.64 -2.49
C VAL A 53 -4.34 7.38 -2.95
N VAL A 54 -3.87 6.15 -2.84
CA VAL A 54 -2.57 5.72 -3.36
C VAL A 54 -2.71 4.38 -4.06
N ARG A 55 -1.92 4.17 -5.12
CA ARG A 55 -1.73 2.84 -5.70
C ARG A 55 -0.38 2.29 -5.27
N LEU A 56 -0.33 1.03 -4.87
CA LEU A 56 0.87 0.30 -4.49
C LEU A 56 1.23 -0.74 -5.55
N LEU A 57 2.51 -0.87 -5.85
CA LEU A 57 3.07 -1.92 -6.69
C LEU A 57 2.91 -3.30 -6.03
N THR A 58 3.21 -4.37 -6.78
CA THR A 58 3.24 -5.74 -6.23
C THR A 58 4.32 -5.95 -5.17
N SER A 59 5.30 -5.03 -5.05
CA SER A 59 6.29 -4.98 -3.96
C SER A 59 5.77 -4.29 -2.70
N GLY A 60 4.64 -3.58 -2.78
CA GLY A 60 4.12 -2.74 -1.70
C GLY A 60 4.61 -1.29 -1.75
N ASP A 61 5.58 -0.94 -2.60
CA ASP A 61 6.00 0.45 -2.80
C ASP A 61 4.91 1.29 -3.47
N VAL A 62 4.94 2.60 -3.25
CA VAL A 62 4.03 3.54 -3.93
C VAL A 62 4.31 3.56 -5.43
N ASP A 63 3.24 3.42 -6.22
CA ASP A 63 3.27 3.50 -7.67
C ASP A 63 3.22 4.96 -8.13
N GLY A 64 4.23 5.38 -8.89
CA GLY A 64 4.37 6.73 -9.44
C GLY A 64 3.90 6.89 -10.89
N THR A 65 3.24 5.87 -11.47
CA THR A 65 2.74 5.86 -12.86
C THR A 65 1.22 5.81 -12.93
#